data_AF-A0A6H2A208-F1
#
_entry.id   AF-A0A6H2A208-F1
#
_cell.length_a   1.000
_cell.length_b   1.000
_cell.length_c   1.000
_cell.angle_alpha   90.00
_cell.angle_beta   90.00
_cell.angle_gamma   90.00
#
_symmetry.space_group_name_H-M   'P 1'
#
loop_
_entity.id
_entity.type
_entity.pdbx_description
1 polymer ?
#
loop_
_entity_poly.entity_id
_entity_poly.type
_entity_poly.pdbx_seq_one_letter_code
_entity_poly.pdbx_strand_id
1 'polypeptide(L)'
;PEEAVEQEEKPKEEPKEELKEEPVVTELEEPTIDEVLESDIPREKKLEVLNMKLEKLNEQIKEFDEAAYRQKGELIASITHLESEEEFASSEVEASQPSSKKTPQD
;
A
#
# COMPACT_ATOMS: atom_id res chain seq x y z
N PRO A 1 9.97 -8.56 -59.43
CA PRO A 1 8.74 -9.12 -58.83
C PRO A 1 9.11 -9.80 -57.52
N GLU A 2 9.00 -9.05 -56.43
CA GLU A 2 7.82 -9.16 -55.55
C GLU A 2 7.89 -10.50 -54.80
N GLU A 3 8.50 -10.47 -53.62
CA GLU A 3 7.77 -10.39 -52.34
C GLU A 3 7.36 -11.78 -51.85
N ALA A 4 8.03 -12.23 -50.79
CA ALA A 4 7.41 -13.00 -49.70
C ALA A 4 8.40 -13.03 -48.55
N VAL A 5 8.23 -12.03 -47.68
CA VAL A 5 8.82 -11.91 -46.36
C VAL A 5 8.37 -13.12 -45.52
N GLU A 6 9.27 -14.03 -45.19
CA GLU A 6 9.08 -14.93 -44.05
C GLU A 6 9.38 -14.14 -42.78
N GLN A 7 8.31 -13.67 -42.14
CA GLN A 7 8.33 -13.14 -40.78
C GLN A 7 8.70 -14.27 -39.82
N GLU A 8 9.89 -14.20 -39.23
CA GLU A 8 10.18 -14.88 -37.97
C GLU A 8 9.21 -14.35 -36.89
N GLU A 9 8.20 -15.15 -36.55
CA GLU A 9 7.48 -15.02 -35.28
C GLU A 9 8.44 -15.40 -34.14
N LYS A 10 9.09 -14.39 -33.55
CA LYS A 10 9.52 -14.46 -32.14
C LYS A 10 8.36 -14.02 -31.26
N PRO A 11 7.82 -14.88 -30.39
CA PRO A 11 6.83 -14.45 -29.43
C PRO A 11 7.49 -13.80 -28.21
N LYS A 12 6.80 -12.75 -27.73
CA LYS A 12 6.94 -12.07 -26.43
C LYS A 12 8.12 -11.11 -26.27
N GLU A 13 7.90 -9.87 -26.71
CA GLU A 13 8.21 -8.74 -25.83
C GLU A 13 7.46 -8.97 -24.51
N GLU A 14 8.21 -9.27 -23.46
CA GLU A 14 7.77 -8.96 -22.11
C GLU A 14 7.42 -7.46 -22.10
N PRO A 15 6.30 -7.04 -21.48
CA PRO A 15 6.11 -5.63 -21.22
C PRO A 15 7.33 -5.19 -20.40
N LYS A 16 8.19 -4.37 -21.01
CA LYS A 16 9.02 -3.45 -20.25
C LYS A 16 8.03 -2.63 -19.46
N GLU A 17 7.73 -3.11 -18.26
CA GLU A 17 7.24 -2.29 -17.18
C GLU A 17 8.24 -1.12 -17.16
N GLU A 18 7.81 0.02 -17.70
CA GLU A 18 8.38 1.30 -17.34
C GLU A 18 8.25 1.33 -15.82
N LEU A 19 9.28 0.84 -15.12
CA LEU A 19 9.63 1.37 -13.82
C LEU A 19 9.63 2.86 -14.07
N LYS A 20 8.54 3.50 -13.65
CA LYS A 20 8.58 4.89 -13.26
C LYS A 20 9.73 4.88 -12.27
N GLU A 21 10.90 5.31 -12.73
CA GLU A 21 11.87 5.93 -11.88
C GLU A 21 11.10 7.11 -11.29
N GLU A 22 10.33 6.82 -10.23
CA GLU A 22 10.11 7.78 -9.17
C GLU A 22 11.48 8.39 -8.96
N PRO A 23 11.61 9.73 -8.99
CA PRO A 23 12.90 10.35 -8.82
C PRO A 23 13.49 9.71 -7.58
N VAL A 24 14.59 8.97 -7.74
CA VAL A 24 15.41 8.59 -6.60
C VAL A 24 15.88 9.94 -6.09
N VAL A 25 15.06 10.50 -5.19
CA VAL A 25 15.43 11.63 -4.35
C VAL A 25 16.68 11.10 -3.71
N THR A 26 17.82 11.55 -4.22
CA THR A 26 19.09 11.29 -3.61
C THR A 26 18.98 12.10 -2.32
N GLU A 27 18.35 11.51 -1.31
CA GLU A 27 18.31 12.08 0.03
C GLU A 27 19.76 12.33 0.36
N LEU A 28 20.08 13.60 0.53
CA LEU A 28 21.36 14.02 1.06
C LEU A 28 21.42 13.34 2.43
N GLU A 29 22.19 12.25 2.56
CA GLU A 29 22.18 11.42 3.76
C GLU A 29 22.40 12.32 4.97
N GLU A 30 21.35 12.49 5.77
CA GLU A 30 21.49 13.19 7.03
C GLU A 30 22.45 12.35 7.87
N PRO A 31 23.40 12.98 8.60
CA PRO A 31 24.39 12.21 9.33
C PRO A 31 23.68 11.24 10.29
N THR A 32 24.27 10.11 10.62
CA THR A 32 23.69 9.20 11.62
C THR A 32 23.88 9.76 13.04
N ILE A 33 23.21 9.17 14.04
CA ILE A 33 23.43 9.57 15.45
C ILE A 33 24.89 9.31 15.83
N ASP A 34 25.42 8.15 15.45
CA ASP A 34 26.78 7.74 15.75
C ASP A 34 27.80 8.68 15.10
N GLU A 35 27.59 9.08 13.85
CA GLU A 35 28.43 10.08 13.18
C GLU A 35 28.46 11.43 13.91
N VAL A 36 27.31 11.88 14.44
CA VAL A 36 27.29 13.14 15.21
C VAL A 36 28.01 12.98 16.54
N LEU A 37 27.86 11.83 17.20
CA LEU A 37 28.55 11.53 18.46
C LEU A 37 30.07 11.43 18.29
N GLU A 38 30.53 10.86 17.18
CA GLU A 38 31.95 10.68 16.85
C GLU A 38 32.58 11.91 16.17
N SER A 39 31.78 12.85 15.65
CA SER A 39 32.29 14.05 14.98
C SER A 39 33.13 14.96 15.89
N ASP A 40 34.01 15.76 15.29
CA ASP A 40 34.87 16.71 16.02
C ASP A 40 34.16 18.03 16.40
N ILE A 41 32.84 18.13 16.25
CA ILE A 41 32.11 19.37 16.54
C ILE A 41 32.00 19.63 18.06
N PRO A 42 31.92 20.90 18.49
CA PRO A 42 31.69 21.24 19.90
C PRO A 42 30.46 20.56 20.47
N ARG A 43 30.50 20.24 21.77
CA ARG A 43 29.40 19.54 22.47
C ARG A 43 28.06 20.24 22.29
N GLU A 44 28.01 21.57 22.35
CA GLU A 44 26.78 22.34 22.17
C GLU A 44 26.16 22.09 20.78
N LYS A 45 27.00 22.05 19.74
CA LYS A 45 26.54 21.75 18.37
C LYS A 45 26.10 20.29 18.23
N LYS A 46 26.77 19.34 18.89
CA LYS A 46 26.30 17.95 18.93
C LYS A 46 24.89 17.85 19.49
N LEU A 47 24.65 18.52 20.62
CA LEU A 47 23.34 18.52 21.28
C LEU A 47 22.27 19.17 20.40
N GLU A 48 22.59 20.28 19.73
CA GLU A 48 21.68 20.94 18.79
C GLU A 48 21.28 20.02 17.63
N VAL A 49 22.27 19.39 16.98
CA VAL A 49 22.01 18.46 15.88
C VAL A 49 21.21 17.24 16.34
N LEU A 50 21.53 16.66 17.50
CA LEU A 50 20.79 15.52 18.05
C LEU A 50 19.35 15.91 18.43
N ASN A 51 19.13 17.10 18.99
CA ASN A 51 17.79 17.59 19.31
C ASN A 51 16.96 17.79 18.04
N MET A 52 17.53 18.40 17.00
CA MET A 52 16.86 18.58 15.72
C MET A 52 16.47 17.23 15.09
N LYS A 53 17.36 16.22 15.16
CA LYS A 53 17.04 14.86 14.70
C LYS A 53 15.93 14.22 15.53
N LEU A 54 15.96 14.39 16.84
CA LEU A 54 14.92 13.86 17.72
C LEU A 54 13.56 14.48 17.38
N GLU A 55 13.53 15.78 17.08
CA GLU A 55 12.31 16.47 16.64
C GLU A 55 11.78 15.90 15.31
N LYS A 56 12.66 15.73 14.31
CA LYS A 56 12.28 15.10 13.03
C LYS A 56 11.77 13.67 13.19
N LEU A 57 12.46 12.84 13.98
CA LEU A 57 12.02 11.47 14.26
C LEU A 57 10.65 11.45 14.95
N ASN A 58 10.40 12.37 15.88
CA ASN A 58 9.08 12.50 16.52
C ASN A 58 7.99 12.93 15.53
N GLU A 59 8.30 13.79 14.57
CA GLU A 59 7.36 14.19 13.50
C GLU A 59 7.05 13.00 12.59
N GLN A 60 8.07 12.27 12.13
CA GLN A 60 7.90 11.04 11.33
C GLN A 60 7.05 9.97 12.03
N ILE A 61 7.24 9.78 13.34
CA ILE A 61 6.41 8.85 14.13
C ILE A 61 4.94 9.29 14.12
N LYS A 62 4.64 10.59 14.27
CA LYS A 62 3.27 11.09 14.22
C LYS A 62 2.63 10.88 12.86
N GLU A 63 3.36 11.16 11.78
CA GLU A 63 2.88 10.94 10.42
C GLU A 63 2.57 9.46 10.16
N PHE A 64 3.43 8.56 10.65
CA PHE A 64 3.22 7.12 10.54
C PHE A 64 1.98 6.67 11.34
N ASP A 65 1.80 7.17 12.56
CA ASP A 65 0.62 6.89 13.38
C ASP A 65 -0.66 7.35 12.66
N GLU A 66 -0.68 8.57 12.12
CA GLU A 66 -1.82 9.09 11.37
C GLU A 66 -2.13 8.26 10.12
N ALA A 67 -1.10 7.84 9.38
CA ALA A 67 -1.24 6.97 8.22
C ALA A 67 -1.82 5.59 8.62
N ALA A 68 -1.32 5.01 9.72
CA ALA A 68 -1.80 3.73 10.24
C ALA A 68 -3.27 3.81 10.69
N TYR A 69 -3.65 4.89 11.38
CA TYR A 69 -5.05 5.12 11.76
C TYR A 69 -5.97 5.26 10.54
N ARG A 70 -5.52 5.95 9.49
CA ARG A 70 -6.27 6.09 8.24
C ARG A 70 -6.48 4.74 7.55
N GLN A 71 -5.40 3.98 7.34
CA GLN A 71 -5.46 2.65 6.71
C GLN A 71 -6.35 1.69 7.50
N LYS A 72 -6.27 1.72 8.84
CA LYS A 72 -7.18 0.95 9.69
C LYS A 72 -8.65 1.34 9.44
N GLY A 73 -8.95 2.63 9.32
CA GLY A 73 -10.30 3.10 8.98
C GLY A 73 -10.78 2.60 7.62
N GLU A 74 -9.93 2.66 6.60
CA GLU A 74 -10.22 2.15 5.24
C GLU A 74 -10.49 0.64 5.24
N LEU A 75 -9.70 -0.14 6.00
CA LEU A 75 -9.91 -1.57 6.17
C LEU A 75 -11.23 -1.88 6.86
N ILE A 76 -11.57 -1.15 7.94
CA ILE A 76 -12.86 -1.31 8.63
C ILE A 76 -14.02 -1.04 7.66
N ALA A 77 -13.95 0.06 6.91
CA ALA A 77 -14.99 0.40 5.93
C ALA A 77 -15.14 -0.68 4.85
N SER A 78 -14.00 -1.23 4.39
CA SER A 78 -13.99 -2.32 3.39
C SER A 78 -14.60 -3.61 3.95
N ILE A 79 -14.29 -3.98 5.20
CA ILE A 79 -14.87 -5.15 5.86
C ILE A 79 -16.38 -4.98 6.00
N THR A 80 -16.83 -3.84 6.53
CA THR A 80 -18.27 -3.57 6.70
C THR A 80 -19.01 -3.61 5.37
N HIS A 81 -18.40 -3.10 4.29
CA HIS A 81 -18.99 -3.19 2.97
C HIS A 81 -19.13 -4.65 2.50
N LEU A 82 -18.08 -5.46 2.64
CA LEU A 82 -18.11 -6.88 2.26
C LEU A 82 -19.14 -7.68 3.08
N GLU A 83 -19.24 -7.41 4.39
CA GLU A 83 -20.26 -8.03 5.25
C GLU A 83 -21.68 -7.70 4.76
N SER A 84 -21.91 -6.46 4.34
CA SER A 84 -23.21 -6.06 3.79
C SER A 84 -23.53 -6.72 2.43
N GLU A 85 -22.53 -6.90 1.57
CA GLU A 85 -22.69 -7.60 0.30
C GLU A 85 -22.95 -9.10 0.52
N GLU A 86 -22.29 -9.71 1.49
CA GLU A 86 -22.51 -11.11 1.88
C GLU A 86 -23.92 -11.32 2.44
N GLU A 87 -24.41 -10.44 3.31
CA GLU A 87 -25.77 -10.49 3.85
C GLU A 87 -26.81 -10.36 2.72
N PHE A 88 -26.59 -9.40 1.81
CA PHE A 88 -27.44 -9.22 0.65
C PHE A 88 -27.48 -10.47 -0.24
N ALA A 89 -26.32 -11.00 -0.63
CA ALA A 89 -26.22 -12.19 -1.46
C ALA A 89 -26.85 -13.42 -0.78
N SER A 90 -26.66 -13.59 0.52
CA SER A 90 -27.27 -14.67 1.31
C SER A 90 -28.80 -14.58 1.30
N SER A 91 -29.34 -13.36 1.44
CA SER A 91 -30.78 -13.13 1.38
C SER A 91 -31.40 -13.41 0.00
N GLU A 92 -30.68 -13.11 -1.09
CA GLU A 92 -31.12 -13.45 -2.45
C GLU A 92 -31.17 -14.97 -2.70
N VAL A 93 -30.18 -15.70 -2.16
CA VAL A 93 -30.13 -17.16 -2.25
C VAL A 93 -31.27 -17.80 -1.47
N GLU A 94 -31.55 -17.34 -0.24
CA GLU A 94 -32.69 -17.81 0.56
C GLU A 94 -34.04 -17.53 -0.12
N ALA A 95 -34.21 -16.35 -0.72
CA ALA A 95 -35.41 -15.99 -1.46
C ALA A 95 -35.61 -16.84 -2.74
N SER A 96 -34.52 -17.34 -3.32
CA SER A 96 -34.52 -18.16 -4.54
C SER A 96 -34.63 -19.67 -4.26
N GLN A 97 -34.58 -20.11 -2.99
CA GLN A 97 -34.82 -21.51 -2.66
C GLN A 97 -36.31 -21.85 -2.92
N PRO A 98 -36.59 -22.91 -3.71
CA PRO A 98 -37.95 -23.32 -3.94
C PRO A 98 -38.56 -23.76 -2.61
N SER A 99 -39.54 -23.00 -2.11
CA SER A 99 -40.28 -23.39 -0.91
C SER A 99 -40.89 -24.77 -1.18
N SER A 100 -40.35 -25.80 -0.53
CA SER A 100 -40.91 -27.16 -0.57
C SER A 100 -42.16 -27.25 0.31
N LYS A 101 -43.12 -26.32 0.11
CA LYS A 101 -44.46 -26.44 0.68
C LYS A 101 -45.29 -27.41 -0.19
N LYS A 102 -45.21 -28.69 0.16
CA LYS A 102 -46.27 -29.69 0.01
C LYS A 102 -46.48 -30.26 1.42
N THR A 103 -47.64 -30.22 2.08
CA THR A 103 -49.04 -30.26 1.63
C THR A 103 -49.96 -29.73 2.76
N PRO A 104 -51.13 -29.14 2.48
CA PRO A 104 -52.18 -28.98 3.48
C PRO A 104 -52.79 -30.37 3.75
N GLN A 105 -52.76 -30.84 5.01
CA GLN A 105 -53.60 -31.95 5.42
C GLN A 105 -54.98 -31.38 5.78
N ASP A 106 -55.99 -31.86 5.04
CA ASP A 106 -57.41 -31.84 5.44
C ASP A 106 -57.60 -32.44 6.84
#